data_AF-A0A973CJA0-F1
#
_entry.id   AF-A0A973CJA0-F1
#
_cell.length_a   1.000
_cell.length_b   1.000
_cell.length_c   1.000
_cell.angle_alpha   90.00
_cell.angle_beta   90.00
_cell.angle_gamma   90.00
#
_symmetry.space_group_name_H-M   'P 1'
#
loop_
_entity.id
_entity.type
_entity.pdbx_description
1 polymer ?
#
loop_
_entity_poly.entity_id
_entity_poly.type
_entity_poly.pdbx_seq_one_letter_code
_entity_poly.pdbx_strand_id
1 'polypeptide(L)'
;MSFDLNPFIDWIKNTFEPQMRVDGKAGRYARSVGDTTLELYGVSDMACVLHAINALDVSAETHANFKESFYELTEDSTGFIKEVDQTHCTMHNTAFALGGMNLLGIPAKVPLHFAKDYDTKEKMTAFLESEIDWENVVYGGSHEGAGLASALTLVPGTVPQQWFRDYFDYLDTKFDPNNGMMGINKPAGGDTDQIGGTFHYHFLYEHYNRRMPYGAACIDSVLAQQLDNGEWTETNPWWMTLDAFYLLTRSLRHSHHRADEVTAAIRKTVAMCYERIMDEDLREKYFGGHFAVHSLTCCTNIFAEAQNFLGNKEIISEKPLQLVLDRRPFI
;
A
#
# COMPACT_ATOMS: atom_id res chain seq x y z
N MET A 1 10.56 -15.66 -19.98
CA MET A 1 10.83 -14.22 -20.22
C MET A 1 11.50 -13.68 -18.97
N SER A 2 12.41 -12.73 -19.08
CA SER A 2 13.06 -12.10 -17.93
C SER A 2 12.98 -10.58 -18.06
N PHE A 3 12.83 -9.90 -16.93
CA PHE A 3 12.59 -8.47 -16.79
C PHE A 3 13.72 -7.88 -15.94
N ASP A 4 14.65 -7.16 -16.58
CA ASP A 4 15.80 -6.55 -15.88
C ASP A 4 15.46 -5.14 -15.40
N LEU A 5 15.32 -5.00 -14.08
CA LEU A 5 14.90 -3.75 -13.46
C LEU A 5 16.07 -2.82 -13.13
N ASN A 6 17.32 -3.23 -13.33
CA ASN A 6 18.47 -2.40 -12.98
C ASN A 6 18.46 -1.01 -13.66
N PRO A 7 18.12 -0.88 -14.97
CA PRO A 7 18.02 0.43 -15.60
C PRO A 7 16.98 1.34 -14.96
N PHE A 8 15.85 0.78 -14.53
CA PHE A 8 14.80 1.53 -13.85
C PHE A 8 15.20 1.93 -12.43
N ILE A 9 15.83 1.02 -11.68
CA ILE A 9 16.38 1.30 -10.35
C ILE A 9 17.43 2.42 -10.41
N ASP A 10 18.30 2.39 -11.43
CA ASP A 10 19.30 3.43 -11.63
C ASP A 10 18.67 4.78 -12.01
N TRP A 11 17.61 4.79 -12.81
CA TRP A 11 16.84 6.01 -13.07
C TRP A 11 16.22 6.57 -11.77
N ILE A 12 15.63 5.72 -10.92
CA ILE A 12 15.08 6.18 -9.64
C ILE A 12 16.16 6.86 -8.80
N LYS A 13 17.32 6.22 -8.65
CA LYS A 13 18.42 6.71 -7.81
C LYS A 13 19.08 7.97 -8.33
N ASN A 14 19.33 8.01 -9.64
CA ASN A 14 20.21 9.04 -10.23
C ASN A 14 19.43 10.19 -10.86
N THR A 15 18.12 10.05 -11.06
CA THR A 15 17.29 11.06 -11.72
C THR A 15 16.06 11.42 -10.90
N PHE A 16 15.22 10.44 -10.57
CA PHE A 16 13.93 10.72 -9.92
C PHE A 16 14.11 11.23 -8.47
N GLU A 17 14.77 10.46 -7.60
CA GLU A 17 14.90 10.81 -6.18
C GLU A 17 15.54 12.19 -5.96
N PRO A 18 16.62 12.58 -6.67
CA PRO A 18 17.21 13.91 -6.51
C PRO A 18 16.25 15.06 -6.86
N GLN A 19 15.35 14.86 -7.83
CA GLN A 19 14.36 15.87 -8.23
C GLN A 19 13.23 16.04 -7.20
N MET A 20 13.02 15.04 -6.34
CA MET A 20 11.99 15.07 -5.32
C MET A 20 12.46 15.73 -4.01
N ARG A 21 13.76 16.00 -3.85
CA ARG A 21 14.31 16.55 -2.60
C ARG A 21 13.90 18.00 -2.37
N VAL A 22 13.33 18.24 -1.21
CA VAL A 22 13.08 19.59 -0.68
C VAL A 22 14.37 20.15 -0.10
N ASP A 23 14.74 21.37 -0.49
CA ASP A 23 15.99 22.03 -0.13
C ASP A 23 17.26 21.20 -0.47
N GLY A 24 17.16 20.28 -1.43
CA GLY A 24 18.25 19.38 -1.83
C GLY A 24 18.62 18.31 -0.79
N LYS A 25 17.81 18.12 0.26
CA LYS A 25 18.10 17.18 1.36
C LYS A 25 17.39 15.84 1.19
N ALA A 26 18.13 14.75 1.28
CA ALA A 26 17.54 13.42 1.41
C ALA A 26 16.76 13.31 2.74
N GLY A 27 15.62 12.61 2.72
CA GLY A 27 14.70 12.52 3.86
C GLY A 27 13.65 13.64 3.91
N ARG A 28 13.78 14.70 3.10
CA ARG A 28 12.77 15.75 2.91
C ARG A 28 12.33 15.71 1.46
N TYR A 29 11.08 15.32 1.20
CA TYR A 29 10.62 15.07 -0.16
C TYR A 29 9.29 15.75 -0.45
N ALA A 30 9.17 16.26 -1.68
CA ALA A 30 7.91 16.72 -2.24
C ALA A 30 7.13 15.55 -2.85
N ARG A 31 5.85 15.74 -3.15
CA ARG A 31 5.01 14.70 -3.77
C ARG A 31 5.01 14.73 -5.31
N SER A 32 5.40 15.87 -5.91
CA SER A 32 5.42 16.09 -7.36
C SER A 32 6.79 16.59 -7.84
N VAL A 33 7.14 16.27 -9.08
CA VAL A 33 8.43 16.71 -9.66
C VAL A 33 8.47 18.24 -9.74
N GLY A 34 9.57 18.83 -9.27
CA GLY A 34 9.79 20.28 -9.29
C GLY A 34 9.07 21.06 -8.19
N ASP A 35 8.30 20.40 -7.33
CA ASP A 35 7.74 21.01 -6.12
C ASP A 35 8.82 21.13 -5.04
N THR A 36 8.73 22.19 -4.24
CA THR A 36 9.67 22.51 -3.14
C THR A 36 9.02 22.39 -1.77
N THR A 37 7.77 21.94 -1.71
CA THR A 37 7.00 21.81 -0.48
C THR A 37 7.20 20.43 0.11
N LEU A 38 7.49 20.37 1.41
CA LEU A 38 7.50 19.11 2.15
C LEU A 38 6.07 18.55 2.21
N GLU A 39 5.90 17.30 1.78
CA GLU A 39 4.58 16.67 1.74
C GLU A 39 4.61 15.26 2.35
N LEU A 40 3.50 14.89 3.01
CA LEU A 40 3.36 13.61 3.70
C LEU A 40 3.62 12.42 2.78
N TYR A 41 2.97 12.42 1.62
CA TYR A 41 3.16 11.39 0.61
C TYR A 41 4.56 11.44 0.03
N GLY A 42 5.11 12.61 -0.27
CA GLY A 42 6.49 12.74 -0.73
C GLY A 42 7.49 12.02 0.19
N VAL A 43 7.41 12.28 1.50
CA VAL A 43 8.32 11.70 2.49
C VAL A 43 8.08 10.20 2.68
N SER A 44 6.83 9.81 2.88
CA SER A 44 6.46 8.42 3.20
C SER A 44 6.65 7.49 2.01
N ASP A 45 6.24 7.93 0.81
CA ASP A 45 6.40 7.19 -0.44
C ASP A 45 7.87 7.02 -0.82
N MET A 46 8.67 8.09 -0.74
CA MET A 46 10.11 7.97 -1.04
C MET A 46 10.82 7.00 -0.09
N ALA A 47 10.44 6.97 1.20
CA ALA A 47 10.95 5.96 2.12
C ALA A 47 10.61 4.53 1.66
N CYS A 48 9.39 4.31 1.14
CA CYS A 48 8.97 3.02 0.58
C CYS A 48 9.75 2.65 -0.68
N VAL A 49 9.78 3.55 -1.66
CA VAL A 49 10.48 3.36 -2.93
C VAL A 49 11.94 2.99 -2.68
N LEU A 50 12.64 3.79 -1.87
CA LEU A 50 14.05 3.57 -1.58
C LEU A 50 14.29 2.30 -0.77
N HIS A 51 13.39 1.96 0.16
CA HIS A 51 13.47 0.69 0.87
C HIS A 51 13.30 -0.50 -0.08
N ALA A 52 12.25 -0.46 -0.92
CA ALA A 52 11.91 -1.52 -1.87
C ALA A 52 13.06 -1.83 -2.82
N ILE A 53 13.78 -0.82 -3.31
CA ILE A 53 14.90 -1.00 -4.25
C ILE A 53 16.28 -1.12 -3.57
N ASN A 54 16.34 -1.23 -2.24
CA ASN A 54 17.59 -1.28 -1.45
C ASN A 54 18.51 -0.04 -1.65
N ALA A 55 17.92 1.14 -1.83
CA ALA A 55 18.61 2.41 -2.01
C ALA A 55 18.41 3.41 -0.86
N LEU A 56 17.74 3.00 0.22
CA LEU A 56 17.51 3.86 1.37
C LEU A 56 18.85 4.19 2.07
N ASP A 57 19.20 5.48 2.09
CA ASP A 57 20.37 5.96 2.82
C ASP A 57 20.13 5.85 4.34
N VAL A 58 21.05 5.15 5.00
CA VAL A 58 21.03 4.88 6.45
C VAL A 58 21.96 5.80 7.23
N SER A 59 22.46 6.86 6.59
CA SER A 59 23.25 7.89 7.27
C SER A 59 22.44 8.55 8.39
N ALA A 60 23.14 8.96 9.45
CA ALA A 60 22.52 9.64 10.58
C ALA A 60 21.86 10.97 10.16
N GLU A 61 22.40 11.63 9.14
CA GLU A 61 21.85 12.87 8.58
C GLU A 61 20.51 12.63 7.86
N THR A 62 20.45 11.68 6.93
CA THR A 62 19.20 11.35 6.22
C THR A 62 18.14 10.83 7.21
N HIS A 63 18.55 10.02 8.20
CA HIS A 63 17.64 9.56 9.26
C HIS A 63 17.06 10.72 10.07
N ALA A 64 17.89 11.70 10.46
CA ALA A 64 17.46 12.90 11.16
C ALA A 64 16.49 13.74 10.32
N ASN A 65 16.76 13.90 9.02
CA ASN A 65 15.89 14.63 8.10
C ASN A 65 14.50 14.00 7.99
N PHE A 66 14.43 12.66 7.80
CA PHE A 66 13.15 11.95 7.80
C PHE A 66 12.38 12.16 9.11
N LYS A 67 13.07 12.02 10.25
CA LYS A 67 12.45 12.19 11.56
C LYS A 67 11.90 13.60 11.75
N GLU A 68 12.67 14.61 11.37
CA GLU A 68 12.23 16.01 11.40
C GLU A 68 10.98 16.19 10.54
N SER A 69 10.97 15.70 9.30
CA SER A 69 9.82 15.79 8.40
C SER A 69 8.55 15.15 8.96
N PHE A 70 8.62 13.93 9.48
CA PHE A 70 7.46 13.30 10.10
C PHE A 70 6.96 14.07 11.32
N TYR A 71 7.87 14.60 12.13
CA TYR A 71 7.53 15.33 13.35
C TYR A 71 6.97 16.73 13.07
N GLU A 72 7.37 17.35 11.96
CA GLU A 72 6.84 18.62 11.44
C GLU A 72 5.39 18.45 10.98
N LEU A 73 5.06 17.30 10.37
CA LEU A 73 3.70 16.96 9.89
C LEU A 73 2.77 16.41 10.98
N THR A 74 3.28 16.16 12.20
CA THR A 74 2.49 15.58 13.30
C THR A 74 1.77 16.67 14.11
N GLU A 75 0.47 16.52 14.31
CA GLU A 75 -0.33 17.33 15.23
C GLU A 75 -0.20 16.82 16.67
N ASP A 76 0.51 17.56 17.52
CA ASP A 76 0.85 17.13 18.88
C ASP A 76 -0.36 16.88 19.80
N SER A 77 -1.48 17.57 19.58
CA SER A 77 -2.68 17.44 20.42
C SER A 77 -3.46 16.15 20.19
N THR A 78 -3.37 15.57 18.99
CA THR A 78 -4.16 14.40 18.57
C THR A 78 -3.29 13.18 18.29
N GLY A 79 -2.05 13.38 17.84
CA GLY A 79 -1.18 12.36 17.28
C GLY A 79 -1.49 12.03 15.81
N PHE A 80 -2.38 12.77 15.14
CA PHE A 80 -2.55 12.64 13.69
C PHE A 80 -1.35 13.19 12.93
N ILE A 81 -1.05 12.59 11.79
CA ILE A 81 -0.05 13.11 10.84
C ILE A 81 -0.80 13.63 9.63
N LYS A 82 -0.67 14.92 9.34
CA LYS A 82 -1.51 15.63 8.36
C LYS A 82 -0.74 15.89 7.08
N GLU A 83 -1.43 15.70 5.97
CA GLU A 83 -1.03 16.22 4.66
C GLU A 83 -1.35 17.72 4.61
N VAL A 84 -0.53 18.51 3.90
CA VAL A 84 -0.80 19.96 3.75
C VAL A 84 -2.03 20.15 2.86
N ASP A 85 -2.04 19.49 1.70
CA ASP A 85 -3.15 19.49 0.76
C ASP A 85 -3.89 18.15 0.82
N GLN A 86 -4.85 18.03 1.73
CA GLN A 86 -5.52 16.77 2.04
C GLN A 86 -6.20 16.13 0.83
N THR A 87 -5.66 15.00 0.38
CA THR A 87 -6.20 14.17 -0.71
C THR A 87 -6.83 12.88 -0.25
N HIS A 88 -6.43 12.39 0.92
CA HIS A 88 -6.99 11.22 1.59
C HIS A 88 -7.46 11.56 3.00
N CYS A 89 -8.22 10.66 3.62
CA CYS A 89 -8.66 10.86 4.99
C CYS A 89 -7.48 10.89 5.97
N THR A 90 -7.67 11.59 7.09
CA THR A 90 -6.62 11.80 8.10
C THR A 90 -6.12 10.49 8.69
N MET A 91 -7.00 9.49 8.84
CA MET A 91 -6.65 8.18 9.37
C MET A 91 -5.70 7.42 8.44
N HIS A 92 -5.99 7.41 7.13
CA HIS A 92 -5.13 6.83 6.11
C HIS A 92 -3.76 7.52 6.09
N ASN A 93 -3.74 8.86 6.07
CA ASN A 93 -2.48 9.63 6.09
C ASN A 93 -1.61 9.27 7.30
N THR A 94 -2.24 9.15 8.47
CA THR A 94 -1.55 8.82 9.72
C THR A 94 -0.97 7.40 9.67
N ALA A 95 -1.76 6.42 9.24
CA ALA A 95 -1.29 5.04 9.08
C ALA A 95 -0.14 4.92 8.07
N PHE A 96 -0.26 5.62 6.95
CA PHE A 96 0.73 5.62 5.89
C PHE A 96 2.08 6.18 6.36
N ALA A 97 2.04 7.34 7.01
CA ALA A 97 3.23 7.98 7.56
C ALA A 97 3.86 7.18 8.71
N LEU A 98 3.06 6.65 9.65
CA LEU A 98 3.56 5.76 10.70
C LEU A 98 4.24 4.52 10.14
N GLY A 99 3.77 4.02 9.01
CA GLY A 99 4.42 2.92 8.34
C GLY A 99 5.76 3.31 7.72
N GLY A 100 5.86 4.48 7.08
CA GLY A 100 7.14 5.05 6.65
C GLY A 100 8.12 5.22 7.82
N MET A 101 7.65 5.73 8.96
CA MET A 101 8.42 5.86 10.20
C MET A 101 8.91 4.50 10.72
N ASN A 102 8.06 3.47 10.67
CA ASN A 102 8.41 2.10 11.08
C ASN A 102 9.55 1.51 10.24
N LEU A 103 9.54 1.71 8.91
CA LEU A 103 10.63 1.28 8.03
C LEU A 103 11.98 1.85 8.45
N LEU A 104 11.96 3.09 8.93
CA LEU A 104 13.12 3.87 9.36
C LEU A 104 13.45 3.71 10.86
N GLY A 105 12.66 2.96 11.62
CA GLY A 105 12.82 2.85 13.08
C GLY A 105 12.60 4.18 13.82
N ILE A 106 11.80 5.08 13.25
CA ILE A 106 11.42 6.35 13.87
C ILE A 106 10.16 6.10 14.72
N PRO A 107 10.18 6.42 16.03
CA PRO A 107 8.99 6.25 16.86
C PRO A 107 7.98 7.38 16.59
N ALA A 108 6.71 7.15 16.91
CA ALA A 108 5.71 8.20 16.96
C ALA A 108 6.17 9.35 17.89
N LYS A 109 5.95 10.60 17.48
CA LYS A 109 6.34 11.79 18.25
C LYS A 109 5.58 11.90 19.57
N VAL A 110 4.28 11.63 19.52
CA VAL A 110 3.33 11.66 20.64
C VAL A 110 2.45 10.41 20.60
N PRO A 111 1.80 10.02 21.71
CA PRO A 111 0.79 8.96 21.68
C PRO A 111 -0.38 9.30 20.74
N LEU A 112 -1.01 8.27 20.17
CA LEU A 112 -2.20 8.43 19.33
C LEU A 112 -3.42 8.76 20.19
N HIS A 113 -3.60 10.03 20.56
CA HIS A 113 -4.67 10.46 21.45
C HIS A 113 -6.06 10.24 20.86
N PHE A 114 -6.20 10.30 19.53
CA PHE A 114 -7.44 9.98 18.82
C PHE A 114 -7.92 8.53 19.05
N ALA A 115 -7.03 7.61 19.45
CA ALA A 115 -7.39 6.21 19.66
C ALA A 115 -8.47 6.04 20.74
N LYS A 116 -8.59 7.00 21.68
CA LYS A 116 -9.62 7.00 22.73
C LYS A 116 -11.04 7.04 22.16
N ASP A 117 -11.22 7.49 20.93
CA ASP A 117 -12.52 7.55 20.28
C ASP A 117 -12.93 6.19 19.69
N TYR A 118 -12.00 5.21 19.68
CA TYR A 118 -12.20 3.90 19.07
C TYR A 118 -11.72 2.73 19.95
N ASP A 119 -11.26 2.99 21.18
CA ASP A 119 -10.50 2.04 22.02
C ASP A 119 -11.31 0.88 22.63
N THR A 120 -12.63 0.86 22.45
CA THR A 120 -13.50 -0.24 22.88
C THR A 120 -14.14 -0.92 21.67
N LYS A 121 -14.61 -2.17 21.86
CA LYS A 121 -15.33 -2.91 20.83
C LYS A 121 -16.52 -2.12 20.30
N GLU A 122 -17.32 -1.54 21.18
CA GLU A 122 -18.54 -0.81 20.83
C GLU A 122 -18.22 0.43 19.99
N LYS A 123 -17.19 1.20 20.37
CA LYS A 123 -16.77 2.39 19.63
C LYS A 123 -16.19 2.02 18.26
N MET A 124 -15.33 1.00 18.21
CA MET A 124 -14.74 0.49 16.98
C MET A 124 -15.82 -0.02 16.02
N THR A 125 -16.76 -0.83 16.50
CA THR A 125 -17.86 -1.33 15.66
C THR A 125 -18.75 -0.20 15.17
N ALA A 126 -19.12 0.75 16.04
CA ALA A 126 -19.92 1.91 15.65
C ALA A 126 -19.23 2.73 14.55
N PHE A 127 -17.91 2.94 14.65
CA PHE A 127 -17.12 3.59 13.61
C PHE A 127 -17.11 2.80 12.29
N LEU A 128 -16.88 1.49 12.33
CA LEU A 128 -16.88 0.66 11.10
C LEU A 128 -18.26 0.52 10.45
N GLU A 129 -19.33 0.77 11.20
CA GLU A 129 -20.71 0.82 10.68
C GLU A 129 -21.09 2.20 10.16
N SER A 130 -20.55 3.28 10.74
CA SER A 130 -20.87 4.65 10.34
C SER A 130 -20.03 5.15 9.17
N GLU A 131 -18.73 4.85 9.15
CA GLU A 131 -17.79 5.42 8.19
C GLU A 131 -17.62 4.59 6.92
N ILE A 132 -18.00 3.31 6.97
CA ILE A 132 -17.77 2.38 5.87
C ILE A 132 -19.09 1.96 5.24
N ASP A 133 -19.33 2.48 4.03
CA ASP A 133 -20.38 1.98 3.16
C ASP A 133 -19.93 0.67 2.51
N TRP A 134 -20.20 -0.44 3.20
CA TRP A 134 -19.89 -1.80 2.74
C TRP A 134 -20.63 -2.22 1.46
N GLU A 135 -21.63 -1.46 1.00
CA GLU A 135 -22.42 -1.79 -0.17
C GLU A 135 -21.95 -1.01 -1.41
N ASN A 136 -21.73 0.30 -1.26
CA ASN A 136 -21.51 1.17 -2.42
C ASN A 136 -20.07 1.71 -2.53
N VAL A 137 -19.32 1.82 -1.42
CA VAL A 137 -18.01 2.51 -1.41
C VAL A 137 -17.02 1.76 -0.51
N VAL A 138 -16.79 0.48 -0.80
CA VAL A 138 -15.90 -0.37 0.01
C VAL A 138 -14.46 0.14 -0.08
N TYR A 139 -14.00 0.55 -1.27
CA TYR A 139 -12.64 1.01 -1.48
C TYR A 139 -12.36 2.30 -0.71
N GLY A 140 -13.20 3.33 -0.88
CA GLY A 140 -13.05 4.59 -0.15
C GLY A 140 -13.14 4.43 1.37
N GLY A 141 -14.13 3.66 1.86
CA GLY A 141 -14.30 3.43 3.30
C GLY A 141 -13.18 2.59 3.93
N SER A 142 -12.53 1.72 3.16
CA SER A 142 -11.42 0.90 3.66
C SER A 142 -10.20 1.72 4.08
N HIS A 143 -9.99 2.91 3.50
CA HIS A 143 -8.94 3.84 3.94
C HIS A 143 -9.07 4.23 5.42
N GLU A 144 -10.31 4.41 5.90
CA GLU A 144 -10.60 4.71 7.30
C GLU A 144 -10.44 3.46 8.18
N GLY A 145 -11.15 2.39 7.82
CA GLY A 145 -11.21 1.16 8.63
C GLY A 145 -9.87 0.44 8.76
N ALA A 146 -9.15 0.28 7.65
CA ALA A 146 -7.82 -0.31 7.67
C ALA A 146 -6.78 0.68 8.21
N GLY A 147 -6.92 1.98 7.91
CA GLY A 147 -6.03 3.02 8.42
C GLY A 147 -5.99 3.04 9.95
N LEU A 148 -7.16 2.98 10.60
CA LEU A 148 -7.26 2.95 12.06
C LEU A 148 -6.49 1.77 12.65
N ALA A 149 -6.81 0.54 12.24
CA ALA A 149 -6.17 -0.65 12.80
C ALA A 149 -4.66 -0.67 12.52
N SER A 150 -4.22 -0.15 11.38
CA SER A 150 -2.82 -0.07 11.00
C SER A 150 -2.05 0.93 11.85
N ALA A 151 -2.59 2.13 12.06
CA ALA A 151 -2.01 3.13 12.94
C ALA A 151 -1.86 2.59 14.38
N LEU A 152 -2.90 1.94 14.90
CA LEU A 152 -2.89 1.33 16.23
C LEU A 152 -1.88 0.17 16.35
N THR A 153 -1.71 -0.61 15.27
CA THR A 153 -0.71 -1.68 15.20
C THR A 153 0.73 -1.12 15.22
N LEU A 154 0.96 -0.03 14.51
CA LEU A 154 2.27 0.61 14.35
C LEU A 154 2.73 1.39 15.59
N VAL A 155 1.82 1.67 16.54
CA VAL A 155 2.14 2.26 17.85
C VAL A 155 1.71 1.29 18.95
N PRO A 156 2.55 0.30 19.31
CA PRO A 156 2.20 -0.73 20.28
C PRO A 156 1.79 -0.17 21.64
N GLY A 157 0.79 -0.82 22.26
CA GLY A 157 0.23 -0.40 23.55
C GLY A 157 -0.87 0.64 23.47
N THR A 158 -1.24 1.10 22.26
CA THR A 158 -2.35 2.05 22.08
C THR A 158 -3.72 1.42 22.42
N VAL A 159 -3.91 0.14 22.07
CA VAL A 159 -5.10 -0.66 22.42
C VAL A 159 -4.68 -2.07 22.87
N PRO A 160 -5.50 -2.77 23.68
CA PRO A 160 -5.19 -4.15 24.07
C PRO A 160 -5.34 -5.12 22.89
N GLN A 161 -4.64 -6.27 22.92
CA GLN A 161 -4.74 -7.30 21.87
C GLN A 161 -6.18 -7.81 21.62
N GLN A 162 -7.04 -7.76 22.64
CA GLN A 162 -8.46 -8.12 22.50
C GLN A 162 -9.17 -7.24 21.46
N TRP A 163 -8.79 -5.96 21.36
CA TRP A 163 -9.35 -5.04 20.37
C TRP A 163 -9.17 -5.56 18.94
N PHE A 164 -7.98 -6.05 18.60
CA PHE A 164 -7.70 -6.59 17.26
C PHE A 164 -8.49 -7.88 16.98
N ARG A 165 -8.72 -8.71 18.01
CA ARG A 165 -9.60 -9.89 17.84
C ARG A 165 -11.03 -9.46 17.52
N ASP A 166 -11.59 -8.53 18.29
CA ASP A 166 -12.94 -8.01 18.05
C ASP A 166 -13.06 -7.33 16.68
N TYR A 167 -12.02 -6.61 16.25
CA TYR A 167 -11.94 -5.99 14.94
C TYR A 167 -11.99 -7.03 13.81
N PHE A 168 -11.15 -8.07 13.87
CA PHE A 168 -11.15 -9.11 12.83
C PHE A 168 -12.44 -9.93 12.84
N ASP A 169 -12.98 -10.26 14.02
CA ASP A 169 -14.26 -10.97 14.13
C ASP A 169 -15.40 -10.18 13.47
N TYR A 170 -15.40 -8.84 13.59
CA TYR A 170 -16.33 -7.99 12.85
C TYR A 170 -16.07 -8.05 11.34
N LEU A 171 -14.82 -7.88 10.89
CA LEU A 171 -14.48 -7.89 9.47
C LEU A 171 -14.77 -9.21 8.77
N ASP A 172 -14.63 -10.36 9.45
CA ASP A 172 -14.97 -11.67 8.89
C ASP A 172 -16.43 -11.73 8.41
N THR A 173 -17.32 -10.97 9.05
CA THR A 173 -18.75 -10.89 8.68
C THR A 173 -19.00 -10.12 7.38
N LYS A 174 -17.98 -9.42 6.86
CA LYS A 174 -18.08 -8.58 5.67
C LYS A 174 -17.57 -9.27 4.41
N PHE A 175 -17.07 -10.50 4.51
CA PHE A 175 -16.65 -11.29 3.35
C PHE A 175 -17.83 -11.98 2.67
N ASP A 176 -17.94 -11.82 1.37
CA ASP A 176 -18.91 -12.54 0.55
C ASP A 176 -18.32 -13.90 0.12
N PRO A 177 -18.93 -15.04 0.49
CA PRO A 177 -18.46 -16.36 0.08
C PRO A 177 -18.49 -16.62 -1.43
N ASN A 178 -19.27 -15.86 -2.21
CA ASN A 178 -19.40 -16.06 -3.66
C ASN A 178 -18.21 -15.51 -4.45
N ASN A 179 -17.69 -14.35 -4.05
CA ASN A 179 -16.56 -13.68 -4.72
C ASN A 179 -15.29 -13.61 -3.85
N GLY A 180 -15.38 -14.00 -2.57
CA GLY A 180 -14.28 -14.02 -1.62
C GLY A 180 -13.70 -12.66 -1.23
N MET A 181 -14.38 -11.57 -1.58
CA MET A 181 -13.98 -10.20 -1.27
C MET A 181 -14.93 -9.56 -0.26
N MET A 182 -14.50 -8.45 0.35
CA MET A 182 -15.31 -7.71 1.30
C MET A 182 -16.39 -6.89 0.59
N GLY A 183 -17.54 -6.77 1.25
CA GLY A 183 -18.69 -5.97 0.82
C GLY A 183 -20.01 -6.71 1.01
N ILE A 184 -21.11 -5.96 1.05
CA ILE A 184 -22.47 -6.46 1.22
C ILE A 184 -23.27 -6.18 -0.04
N ASN A 185 -24.12 -7.12 -0.48
CA ASN A 185 -24.95 -7.00 -1.68
C ASN A 185 -24.16 -6.72 -2.98
N LYS A 186 -22.89 -7.10 -3.03
CA LYS A 186 -22.04 -6.90 -4.19
C LYS A 186 -22.31 -7.95 -5.28
N PRO A 187 -21.88 -7.72 -6.53
CA PRO A 187 -22.04 -8.71 -7.60
C PRO A 187 -21.35 -10.04 -7.25
N ALA A 188 -21.96 -11.16 -7.65
CA ALA A 188 -21.40 -12.49 -7.38
C ALA A 188 -20.02 -12.73 -8.03
N GLY A 189 -19.69 -12.02 -9.11
CA GLY A 189 -18.37 -12.04 -9.74
C GLY A 189 -17.36 -11.07 -9.12
N GLY A 190 -17.81 -10.22 -8.19
CA GLY A 190 -17.04 -9.12 -7.65
C GLY A 190 -17.02 -7.88 -8.55
N ASP A 191 -16.46 -6.79 -8.03
CA ASP A 191 -16.15 -5.57 -8.78
C ASP A 191 -14.82 -4.96 -8.31
N THR A 192 -14.36 -3.89 -8.99
CA THR A 192 -13.08 -3.23 -8.69
C THR A 192 -13.10 -2.45 -7.36
N ASP A 193 -14.27 -2.01 -6.90
CA ASP A 193 -14.43 -1.39 -5.58
C ASP A 193 -14.15 -2.41 -4.46
N GLN A 194 -14.61 -3.66 -4.63
CA GLN A 194 -14.25 -4.74 -3.71
C GLN A 194 -12.77 -5.11 -3.77
N ILE A 195 -12.13 -5.08 -4.94
CA ILE A 195 -10.69 -5.37 -5.07
C ILE A 195 -9.90 -4.40 -4.19
N GLY A 196 -10.06 -3.09 -4.44
CA GLY A 196 -9.33 -2.07 -3.67
C GLY A 196 -9.70 -2.10 -2.19
N GLY A 197 -10.99 -2.25 -1.86
CA GLY A 197 -11.45 -2.32 -0.49
C GLY A 197 -10.88 -3.51 0.29
N THR A 198 -10.87 -4.69 -0.33
CA THR A 198 -10.39 -5.93 0.29
C THR A 198 -8.87 -5.92 0.45
N PHE A 199 -8.14 -5.36 -0.52
CA PHE A 199 -6.69 -5.22 -0.47
C PHE A 199 -6.22 -4.54 0.82
N HIS A 200 -6.85 -3.41 1.20
CA HIS A 200 -6.46 -2.67 2.40
C HIS A 200 -6.62 -3.45 3.71
N TYR A 201 -7.48 -4.47 3.75
CA TYR A 201 -7.56 -5.33 4.93
C TYR A 201 -6.63 -6.55 4.82
N HIS A 202 -6.29 -7.01 3.61
CA HIS A 202 -5.48 -8.22 3.43
C HIS A 202 -4.12 -8.13 4.10
N PHE A 203 -3.38 -7.03 3.95
CA PHE A 203 -2.08 -6.92 4.61
C PHE A 203 -2.18 -6.93 6.15
N LEU A 204 -3.29 -6.48 6.73
CA LEU A 204 -3.53 -6.57 8.18
C LEU A 204 -3.77 -8.04 8.58
N TYR A 205 -4.54 -8.78 7.78
CA TYR A 205 -4.72 -10.22 7.99
C TYR A 205 -3.37 -10.95 7.95
N GLU A 206 -2.54 -10.70 6.93
CA GLU A 206 -1.21 -11.31 6.82
C GLU A 206 -0.30 -10.92 8.00
N HIS A 207 -0.29 -9.64 8.42
CA HIS A 207 0.51 -9.17 9.56
C HIS A 207 0.16 -9.89 10.87
N TYR A 208 -1.13 -10.14 11.10
CA TYR A 208 -1.61 -10.89 12.27
C TYR A 208 -1.58 -12.41 12.08
N ASN A 209 -0.96 -12.91 11.00
CA ASN A 209 -0.93 -14.33 10.62
C ASN A 209 -2.35 -14.94 10.56
N ARG A 210 -3.32 -14.14 10.14
CA ARG A 210 -4.71 -14.55 9.96
C ARG A 210 -4.96 -14.82 8.49
N ARG A 211 -5.53 -15.98 8.18
CA ARG A 211 -5.92 -16.33 6.82
C ARG A 211 -7.20 -15.57 6.44
N MET A 212 -7.20 -14.94 5.28
CA MET A 212 -8.44 -14.39 4.72
C MET A 212 -9.44 -15.49 4.30
N PRO A 213 -10.74 -15.27 4.53
CA PRO A 213 -11.79 -16.17 4.08
C PRO A 213 -11.80 -16.36 2.55
N TYR A 214 -12.30 -17.51 2.10
CA TYR A 214 -12.71 -17.76 0.71
C TYR A 214 -11.67 -17.46 -0.41
N GLY A 215 -10.38 -17.63 -0.14
CA GLY A 215 -9.31 -17.29 -1.11
C GLY A 215 -9.44 -17.91 -2.51
N ALA A 216 -10.09 -19.07 -2.68
CA ALA A 216 -10.34 -19.63 -4.02
C ALA A 216 -11.38 -18.80 -4.81
N ALA A 217 -12.46 -18.37 -4.15
CA ALA A 217 -13.46 -17.49 -4.75
C ALA A 217 -12.87 -16.12 -5.10
N CYS A 218 -12.01 -15.59 -4.22
CA CYS A 218 -11.25 -14.36 -4.47
C CYS A 218 -10.40 -14.48 -5.75
N ILE A 219 -9.66 -15.58 -5.90
CA ILE A 219 -8.87 -15.84 -7.12
C ILE A 219 -9.77 -15.87 -8.36
N ASP A 220 -10.91 -16.57 -8.31
CA ASP A 220 -11.81 -16.68 -9.44
C ASP A 220 -12.38 -15.31 -9.86
N SER A 221 -12.82 -14.52 -8.89
CA SER A 221 -13.37 -13.19 -9.10
C SER A 221 -12.35 -12.16 -9.58
N VAL A 222 -11.14 -12.15 -9.01
CA VAL A 222 -10.10 -11.21 -9.41
C VAL A 222 -9.57 -11.58 -10.80
N LEU A 223 -9.32 -12.86 -11.10
CA LEU A 223 -8.90 -13.27 -12.46
C LEU A 223 -9.91 -12.90 -13.54
N ALA A 224 -11.21 -13.04 -13.26
CA ALA A 224 -12.28 -12.72 -14.21
C ALA A 224 -12.34 -11.23 -14.58
N GLN A 225 -11.76 -10.35 -13.77
CA GLN A 225 -11.76 -8.90 -13.98
C GLN A 225 -10.48 -8.38 -14.68
N GLN A 226 -9.48 -9.23 -14.94
CA GLN A 226 -8.28 -8.81 -15.63
C GLN A 226 -8.58 -8.45 -17.09
N LEU A 227 -8.19 -7.24 -17.50
CA LEU A 227 -8.31 -6.73 -18.86
C LEU A 227 -7.32 -7.41 -19.82
N ASP A 228 -7.57 -7.26 -21.11
CA ASP A 228 -6.74 -7.83 -22.17
C ASP A 228 -5.29 -7.33 -22.17
N ASN A 229 -5.03 -6.14 -21.60
CA ASN A 229 -3.69 -5.58 -21.46
C ASN A 229 -2.96 -6.02 -20.17
N GLY A 230 -3.63 -6.75 -19.26
CA GLY A 230 -3.07 -7.22 -17.99
C GLY A 230 -3.35 -6.34 -16.78
N GLU A 231 -4.14 -5.27 -16.92
CA GLU A 231 -4.61 -4.42 -15.82
C GLU A 231 -5.96 -4.88 -15.29
N TRP A 232 -6.47 -4.22 -14.25
CA TRP A 232 -7.83 -4.40 -13.73
C TRP A 232 -8.75 -3.20 -13.99
N THR A 233 -8.19 -2.06 -14.39
CA THR A 233 -8.93 -0.86 -14.75
C THR A 233 -8.05 0.06 -15.58
N GLU A 234 -8.67 0.80 -16.50
CA GLU A 234 -8.00 1.81 -17.32
C GLU A 234 -7.80 3.14 -16.57
N THR A 235 -8.58 3.41 -15.52
CA THR A 235 -8.62 4.71 -14.84
C THR A 235 -7.68 4.82 -13.65
N ASN A 236 -7.32 3.69 -13.03
CA ASN A 236 -6.37 3.60 -11.92
C ASN A 236 -5.36 2.45 -12.18
N PRO A 237 -4.53 2.59 -13.21
CA PRO A 237 -3.77 1.48 -13.78
C PRO A 237 -2.69 0.91 -12.86
N TRP A 238 -2.17 1.71 -11.92
CA TRP A 238 -1.13 1.26 -11.00
C TRP A 238 -1.73 0.67 -9.72
N TRP A 239 -2.48 1.45 -8.94
CA TRP A 239 -2.96 1.02 -7.63
C TRP A 239 -3.91 -0.16 -7.70
N MET A 240 -4.94 -0.10 -8.54
CA MET A 240 -5.86 -1.23 -8.68
C MET A 240 -5.16 -2.50 -9.21
N THR A 241 -4.09 -2.33 -9.99
CA THR A 241 -3.26 -3.44 -10.43
C THR A 241 -2.46 -4.02 -9.26
N LEU A 242 -1.86 -3.21 -8.41
CA LEU A 242 -1.21 -3.68 -7.18
C LEU A 242 -2.21 -4.40 -6.27
N ASP A 243 -3.39 -3.83 -6.08
CA ASP A 243 -4.44 -4.37 -5.22
C ASP A 243 -4.84 -5.78 -5.68
N ALA A 244 -5.19 -5.90 -6.97
CA ALA A 244 -5.54 -7.18 -7.57
C ALA A 244 -4.38 -8.19 -7.55
N PHE A 245 -3.18 -7.75 -7.88
CA PHE A 245 -1.97 -8.57 -7.85
C PHE A 245 -1.72 -9.15 -6.46
N TYR A 246 -1.83 -8.31 -5.43
CA TYR A 246 -1.66 -8.71 -4.04
C TYR A 246 -2.73 -9.72 -3.64
N LEU A 247 -4.01 -9.44 -3.90
CA LEU A 247 -5.10 -10.38 -3.58
C LEU A 247 -4.89 -11.76 -4.23
N LEU A 248 -4.49 -11.81 -5.51
CA LEU A 248 -4.20 -13.06 -6.21
C LEU A 248 -3.05 -13.83 -5.55
N THR A 249 -1.90 -13.18 -5.40
CA THR A 249 -0.68 -13.86 -4.93
C THR A 249 -0.81 -14.32 -3.48
N ARG A 250 -1.44 -13.52 -2.61
CA ARG A 250 -1.65 -13.87 -1.21
C ARG A 250 -2.74 -14.93 -1.02
N SER A 251 -3.85 -14.85 -1.77
CA SER A 251 -4.87 -15.89 -1.75
C SER A 251 -4.33 -17.24 -2.26
N LEU A 252 -3.42 -17.21 -3.25
CA LEU A 252 -2.83 -18.41 -3.80
C LEU A 252 -1.91 -19.14 -2.79
N ARG A 253 -1.19 -18.40 -1.93
CA ARG A 253 -0.34 -19.00 -0.87
C ARG A 253 -1.08 -19.99 0.01
N HIS A 254 -2.38 -19.76 0.25
CA HIS A 254 -3.19 -20.54 1.18
C HIS A 254 -4.18 -21.49 0.50
N SER A 255 -4.57 -21.23 -0.74
CA SER A 255 -5.58 -22.02 -1.47
C SER A 255 -4.99 -22.96 -2.52
N HIS A 256 -3.84 -22.60 -3.11
CA HIS A 256 -3.26 -23.25 -4.29
C HIS A 256 -4.20 -23.35 -5.51
N HIS A 257 -5.33 -22.64 -5.50
CA HIS A 257 -6.35 -22.69 -6.54
C HIS A 257 -5.89 -21.97 -7.80
N ARG A 258 -6.05 -22.62 -8.97
CA ARG A 258 -5.72 -22.06 -10.30
C ARG A 258 -4.32 -21.45 -10.40
N ALA A 259 -3.33 -22.08 -9.76
CA ALA A 259 -1.96 -21.58 -9.66
C ALA A 259 -1.36 -21.16 -11.01
N ASP A 260 -1.51 -21.99 -12.05
CA ASP A 260 -0.96 -21.71 -13.38
C ASP A 260 -1.59 -20.46 -14.02
N GLU A 261 -2.89 -20.26 -13.81
CA GLU A 261 -3.65 -19.14 -14.38
C GLU A 261 -3.32 -17.84 -13.64
N VAL A 262 -3.17 -17.90 -12.31
CA VAL A 262 -2.61 -16.79 -11.53
C VAL A 262 -1.21 -16.45 -12.02
N THR A 263 -0.32 -17.42 -12.19
CA THR A 263 1.03 -17.15 -12.71
C THR A 263 1.01 -16.53 -14.10
N ALA A 264 0.13 -16.97 -14.99
CA ALA A 264 -0.03 -16.36 -16.31
C ALA A 264 -0.53 -14.91 -16.22
N ALA A 265 -1.54 -14.63 -15.40
CA ALA A 265 -2.07 -13.28 -15.18
C ALA A 265 -1.00 -12.34 -14.63
N ILE A 266 -0.22 -12.80 -13.64
CA ILE A 266 0.88 -12.04 -13.05
C ILE A 266 1.97 -11.72 -14.06
N ARG A 267 2.40 -12.70 -14.88
CA ARG A 267 3.39 -12.45 -15.96
C ARG A 267 2.90 -11.45 -16.99
N LYS A 268 1.60 -11.49 -17.33
CA LYS A 268 0.97 -10.55 -18.26
C LYS A 268 1.03 -9.11 -17.71
N THR A 269 0.65 -8.92 -16.44
CA THR A 269 0.74 -7.64 -15.74
C THR A 269 2.18 -7.13 -15.69
N VAL A 270 3.14 -7.97 -15.29
CA VAL A 270 4.55 -7.59 -15.22
C VAL A 270 5.09 -7.15 -16.57
N ALA A 271 4.75 -7.86 -17.66
CA ALA A 271 5.20 -7.49 -19.00
C ALA A 271 4.71 -6.08 -19.39
N MET A 272 3.44 -5.79 -19.12
CA MET A 272 2.84 -4.47 -19.34
C MET A 272 3.50 -3.38 -18.47
N CYS A 273 3.68 -3.63 -17.17
CA CYS A 273 4.34 -2.67 -16.28
C CYS A 273 5.79 -2.41 -16.72
N TYR A 274 6.51 -3.46 -17.13
CA TYR A 274 7.89 -3.39 -17.58
C TYR A 274 8.04 -2.52 -18.84
N GLU A 275 7.17 -2.70 -19.82
CA GLU A 275 7.15 -1.87 -21.03
C GLU A 275 7.03 -0.38 -20.68
N ARG A 276 6.11 -0.04 -19.76
CA ARG A 276 5.86 1.34 -19.34
C ARG A 276 7.03 2.00 -18.61
N ILE A 277 7.77 1.26 -17.79
CA ILE A 277 8.91 1.82 -17.04
C ILE A 277 10.18 1.94 -17.88
N MET A 278 10.28 1.16 -18.96
CA MET A 278 11.45 1.17 -19.86
C MET A 278 11.30 2.17 -21.00
N ASP A 279 10.07 2.52 -21.37
CA ASP A 279 9.79 3.63 -22.28
C ASP A 279 9.86 4.97 -21.53
N GLU A 280 10.69 5.89 -22.01
CA GLU A 280 10.94 7.18 -21.36
C GLU A 280 9.71 8.10 -21.39
N ASP A 281 8.98 8.13 -22.49
CA ASP A 281 7.79 8.98 -22.66
C ASP A 281 6.64 8.48 -21.77
N LEU A 282 6.46 7.17 -21.68
CA LEU A 282 5.48 6.57 -20.78
C LEU A 282 5.88 6.78 -19.32
N ARG A 283 7.16 6.62 -18.98
CA ARG A 283 7.65 6.87 -17.63
C ARG A 283 7.42 8.33 -17.21
N GLU A 284 7.70 9.29 -18.07
CA GLU A 284 7.41 10.71 -17.80
C GLU A 284 5.90 10.95 -17.66
N LYS A 285 5.07 10.33 -18.51
CA LYS A 285 3.61 10.40 -18.40
C LYS A 285 3.10 9.90 -17.04
N TYR A 286 3.65 8.81 -16.52
CA TYR A 286 3.17 8.19 -15.27
C TYR A 286 3.82 8.76 -14.01
N PHE A 287 5.05 9.26 -14.08
CA PHE A 287 5.81 9.70 -12.91
C PHE A 287 6.30 11.16 -13.00
N GLY A 288 5.95 11.93 -14.03
CA GLY A 288 6.25 13.36 -14.13
C GLY A 288 5.13 14.27 -13.59
N GLY A 289 3.97 13.70 -13.25
CA GLY A 289 2.77 14.45 -12.89
C GLY A 289 2.60 14.79 -11.41
N HIS A 290 1.39 15.26 -11.09
CA HIS A 290 0.90 15.34 -9.73
C HIS A 290 0.80 13.92 -9.16
N PHE A 291 1.28 13.67 -7.93
CA PHE A 291 1.40 12.32 -7.33
C PHE A 291 2.44 11.39 -7.99
N ALA A 292 3.49 11.97 -8.57
CA ALA A 292 4.63 11.24 -9.13
C ALA A 292 5.18 10.16 -8.19
N VAL A 293 5.52 10.54 -6.95
CA VAL A 293 6.14 9.61 -5.99
C VAL A 293 5.16 8.53 -5.57
N HIS A 294 3.91 8.90 -5.36
CA HIS A 294 2.85 7.98 -4.94
C HIS A 294 2.61 6.89 -5.99
N SER A 295 2.58 7.27 -7.28
CA SER A 295 2.49 6.30 -8.38
C SER A 295 3.74 5.40 -8.45
N LEU A 296 4.93 5.96 -8.19
CA LEU A 296 6.18 5.20 -8.18
C LEU A 296 6.24 4.19 -7.02
N THR A 297 5.70 4.53 -5.84
CA THR A 297 5.55 3.59 -4.73
C THR A 297 4.75 2.37 -5.15
N CYS A 298 3.60 2.57 -5.79
CA CYS A 298 2.80 1.47 -6.29
C CYS A 298 3.58 0.60 -7.29
N CYS A 299 4.22 1.24 -8.28
CA CYS A 299 4.99 0.55 -9.32
C CYS A 299 6.12 -0.32 -8.74
N THR A 300 6.91 0.23 -7.81
CA THR A 300 8.01 -0.50 -7.17
C THR A 300 7.51 -1.67 -6.32
N ASN A 301 6.35 -1.55 -5.67
CA ASN A 301 5.75 -2.63 -4.90
C ASN A 301 5.18 -3.75 -5.79
N ILE A 302 4.62 -3.43 -6.97
CA ILE A 302 4.23 -4.44 -7.96
C ILE A 302 5.43 -5.31 -8.34
N PHE A 303 6.59 -4.69 -8.62
CA PHE A 303 7.79 -5.45 -8.97
C PHE A 303 8.38 -6.23 -7.79
N ALA A 304 8.29 -5.71 -6.56
CA ALA A 304 8.71 -6.45 -5.37
C ALA A 304 7.83 -7.69 -5.15
N GLU A 305 6.51 -7.55 -5.24
CA GLU A 305 5.56 -8.67 -5.17
C GLU A 305 5.81 -9.68 -6.30
N ALA A 306 6.05 -9.19 -7.52
CA ALA A 306 6.38 -10.03 -8.66
C ALA A 306 7.69 -10.80 -8.49
N GLN A 307 8.74 -10.17 -7.95
CA GLN A 307 10.01 -10.87 -7.73
C GLN A 307 9.86 -11.94 -6.65
N ASN A 308 9.11 -11.65 -5.60
CA ASN A 308 8.83 -12.64 -4.56
C ASN A 308 7.99 -13.81 -5.10
N PHE A 309 7.06 -13.55 -6.03
CA PHE A 309 6.17 -14.58 -6.58
C PHE A 309 6.79 -15.40 -7.73
N LEU A 310 7.39 -14.75 -8.73
CA LEU A 310 7.99 -15.38 -9.92
C LEU A 310 9.47 -15.77 -9.73
N GLY A 311 10.14 -15.15 -8.75
CA GLY A 311 11.54 -15.40 -8.41
C GLY A 311 12.54 -14.55 -9.20
N ASN A 312 13.77 -14.52 -8.67
CA ASN A 312 14.87 -13.67 -9.16
C ASN A 312 15.40 -14.02 -10.56
N LYS A 313 14.93 -15.11 -11.15
CA LYS A 313 15.28 -15.49 -12.53
C LYS A 313 14.40 -14.79 -13.57
N GLU A 314 13.17 -14.45 -13.19
CA GLU A 314 12.24 -13.74 -14.07
C GLU A 314 12.26 -12.25 -13.79
N ILE A 315 12.32 -11.83 -12.52
CA ILE A 315 12.48 -10.42 -12.14
C ILE A 315 13.91 -10.21 -11.66
N ILE A 316 14.72 -9.51 -12.46
CA ILE A 316 16.16 -9.37 -12.23
C ILE A 316 16.43 -7.99 -11.63
N SER A 317 17.17 -7.98 -10.52
CA SER A 317 17.74 -6.80 -9.88
C SER A 317 19.06 -7.19 -9.21
N GLU A 318 19.98 -6.25 -9.04
CA GLU A 318 21.28 -6.50 -8.40
C GLU A 318 21.10 -7.04 -6.96
N LYS A 319 20.15 -6.46 -6.23
CA LYS A 319 19.72 -6.93 -4.90
C LYS A 319 18.23 -7.28 -4.94
N PRO A 320 17.79 -8.36 -4.27
CA PRO A 320 16.37 -8.68 -4.18
C PRO A 320 15.57 -7.50 -3.60
N LEU A 321 14.52 -7.11 -4.31
CA LEU A 321 13.56 -6.08 -3.90
C LEU A 321 12.93 -6.44 -2.56
N GLN A 322 12.63 -5.43 -1.76
CA GLN A 322 12.06 -5.58 -0.43
C GLN A 322 10.54 -5.38 -0.46
N LEU A 323 9.81 -6.28 0.18
CA LEU A 323 8.35 -6.20 0.33
C LEU A 323 8.00 -5.25 1.48
N VAL A 324 7.55 -4.04 1.15
CA VAL A 324 7.14 -3.06 2.18
C VAL A 324 5.94 -3.58 2.98
N LEU A 325 4.96 -4.18 2.30
CA LEU A 325 3.73 -4.71 2.89
C LEU A 325 3.93 -5.93 3.81
N ASP A 326 5.04 -6.66 3.68
CA ASP A 326 5.36 -7.76 4.60
C ASP A 326 6.02 -7.25 5.88
N ARG A 327 6.61 -6.06 5.83
CA ARG A 327 7.22 -5.42 6.99
C ARG A 327 6.22 -4.64 7.82
N ARG A 328 5.22 -4.05 7.17
CA ARG A 328 4.19 -3.21 7.80
C ARG A 328 2.82 -3.34 7.14
N PRO A 329 1.73 -3.31 7.91
CA PRO A 329 0.40 -3.48 7.36
C PRO A 329 -0.18 -2.13 6.88
N PHE A 330 0.47 -1.41 5.95
CA PHE A 330 -0.17 -0.28 5.25
C PHE A 330 0.71 0.22 4.09
N ILE A 331 0.09 0.59 2.97
CA ILE A 331 0.68 1.33 1.85
C ILE A 331 -0.36 2.26 1.23
#